data_AF-A0A8J5W269-F1
#
_entry.id   AF-A0A8J5W269-F1
#
_cell.length_a   1.000
_cell.length_b   1.000
_cell.length_c   1.000
_cell.angle_alpha   90.00
_cell.angle_beta   90.00
_cell.angle_gamma   90.00
#
_symmetry.space_group_name_H-M   'P 1'
#
loop_
_entity.id
_entity.type
_entity.pdbx_description
1 polymer ?
#
loop_
_entity_poly.entity_id
_entity_poly.type
_entity_poly.pdbx_seq_one_letter_code
_entity_poly.pdbx_strand_id
1 'polypeptide(L)'
;MWIDKAHKFYEEENNGSHFVFMDVWNMVRKEAKWLSYNDHNNQNKRKEMDNSNPIVDEGKDIELPRPIGQKAAKKAAFEANGKVARKAVFEAKGKERRVDELDRFEKIQNGCHANRMKVIEMQQKISNDKIEASKLSLQAAKDEKEAKLLEKESKMLEKESKMLETYSCLLKQDMSAMPDEIRAEHIAALKSLRKNYF
;
A
#
# COMPACT_ATOMS: atom_id res chain seq x y z
N MET A 1 -29.14 26.74 -19.97
CA MET A 1 -27.87 26.44 -20.66
C MET A 1 -28.13 25.42 -21.78
N TRP A 2 -27.24 25.26 -22.76
CA TRP A 2 -27.44 24.31 -23.88
C TRP A 2 -27.58 22.85 -23.39
N ILE A 3 -26.96 22.51 -22.27
CA ILE A 3 -27.04 21.19 -21.65
C ILE A 3 -28.43 20.87 -21.11
N ASP A 4 -29.17 21.87 -20.60
CA ASP A 4 -30.54 21.67 -20.10
C ASP A 4 -31.49 21.38 -21.27
N LYS A 5 -31.26 22.01 -22.43
CA LYS A 5 -31.99 21.71 -23.67
C LYS A 5 -31.66 20.29 -24.15
N ALA A 6 -30.39 19.90 -24.13
CA ALA A 6 -29.96 18.55 -24.53
C ALA A 6 -30.53 17.46 -23.60
N HIS A 7 -30.61 17.72 -22.29
CA HIS A 7 -31.21 16.80 -21.31
C HIS A 7 -32.69 16.57 -21.59
N LYS A 8 -33.43 17.66 -21.88
CA LYS A 8 -34.85 17.57 -22.20
C LYS A 8 -35.10 16.74 -23.48
N PHE A 9 -34.28 16.91 -24.52
CA PHE A 9 -34.37 16.07 -25.72
C PHE A 9 -34.13 14.59 -25.42
N TYR A 10 -33.16 14.27 -24.56
CA TYR A 10 -32.87 12.89 -24.18
C TYR A 10 -34.01 12.23 -23.40
N GLU A 11 -34.62 12.96 -22.46
CA GLU A 11 -35.78 12.45 -21.70
C GLU A 11 -37.00 12.19 -22.58
N GLU A 12 -37.24 13.06 -23.57
CA GLU A 12 -38.32 12.91 -24.56
C GLU A 12 -38.12 11.69 -25.46
N GLU A 13 -36.88 11.42 -25.91
CA GLU A 13 -36.57 10.26 -26.75
C GLU A 13 -36.48 8.92 -25.99
N ASN A 14 -36.27 8.96 -24.67
CA ASN A 14 -36.00 7.77 -23.86
C ASN A 14 -37.05 7.51 -22.76
N ASN A 15 -38.32 7.88 -23.01
CA ASN A 15 -39.46 7.63 -22.12
C ASN A 15 -39.24 8.10 -20.66
N GLY A 16 -38.60 9.26 -20.45
CA GLY A 16 -38.33 9.80 -19.12
C GLY A 16 -37.25 9.06 -18.32
N SER A 17 -36.46 8.21 -18.98
CA SER A 17 -35.30 7.58 -18.35
C SER A 17 -34.21 8.62 -18.07
N HIS A 18 -33.72 8.64 -16.82
CA HIS A 18 -32.75 9.60 -16.34
C HIS A 18 -31.40 9.44 -17.04
N PHE A 19 -30.83 10.54 -17.53
CA PHE A 19 -29.52 10.52 -18.18
C PHE A 19 -28.40 10.22 -17.17
N VAL A 20 -27.91 8.98 -17.18
CA VAL A 20 -26.94 8.43 -16.21
C VAL A 20 -25.63 9.23 -16.12
N PHE A 21 -25.24 9.92 -17.20
CA PHE A 21 -24.03 10.75 -17.21
C PHE A 21 -24.25 12.19 -16.70
N MET A 22 -25.46 12.54 -16.27
CA MET A 22 -25.73 13.84 -15.68
C MET A 22 -24.99 14.04 -14.35
N ASP A 23 -24.84 12.97 -13.56
CA ASP A 23 -24.09 13.01 -12.30
C ASP A 23 -22.59 13.24 -12.54
N VAL A 24 -22.05 12.59 -13.56
CA VAL A 24 -20.66 12.79 -14.02
C VAL A 24 -20.48 14.23 -14.53
N TRP A 25 -21.43 14.74 -15.29
CA TRP A 25 -21.41 16.14 -15.74
C TRP A 25 -21.46 17.11 -14.56
N ASN A 26 -22.34 16.90 -13.58
CA ASN A 26 -22.47 17.74 -12.39
C ASN A 26 -21.19 17.76 -11.55
N MET A 27 -20.45 16.65 -11.51
CA MET A 27 -19.17 16.54 -10.81
C MET A 27 -18.07 17.35 -11.51
N VAL A 28 -18.00 17.28 -12.84
CA VAL A 28 -16.84 17.80 -13.60
C VAL A 28 -17.09 19.21 -14.19
N ARG A 29 -18.34 19.69 -14.27
CA ARG A 29 -18.67 21.01 -14.86
C ARG A 29 -18.02 22.22 -14.17
N LYS A 30 -17.58 22.06 -12.91
CA LYS A 30 -16.91 23.11 -12.14
C LYS A 30 -15.38 23.06 -12.25
N GLU A 31 -14.82 22.07 -12.93
CA GLU A 31 -13.38 21.97 -13.16
C GLU A 31 -12.91 23.06 -14.14
N ALA A 32 -11.72 23.62 -13.88
CA ALA A 32 -11.16 24.75 -14.64
C ALA A 32 -11.09 24.50 -16.16
N LYS A 33 -10.84 23.24 -16.53
CA LYS A 33 -10.80 22.80 -17.93
C LYS A 33 -12.14 23.02 -18.65
N TRP A 34 -13.27 22.73 -17.99
CA TRP A 34 -14.60 22.82 -18.60
C TRP A 34 -15.18 24.23 -18.51
N LEU A 35 -14.85 24.98 -17.46
CA LEU A 35 -15.16 26.41 -17.37
C LEU A 35 -14.55 27.18 -18.55
N SER A 36 -13.30 26.87 -18.91
CA SER A 36 -12.61 27.49 -20.05
C SER A 36 -13.23 27.16 -21.42
N TYR A 37 -13.86 25.98 -21.52
CA TYR A 37 -14.51 25.53 -22.75
C TYR A 37 -15.92 26.12 -22.92
N ASN A 38 -16.65 26.30 -21.81
CA ASN A 38 -18.01 26.83 -21.79
C ASN A 38 -18.10 28.36 -21.64
N ASP A 39 -16.97 29.05 -21.50
CA ASP A 39 -16.93 30.50 -21.48
C ASP A 39 -17.43 31.05 -22.83
N HIS A 40 -18.47 31.89 -22.76
CA HIS A 40 -19.16 32.44 -23.92
C HIS A 40 -18.24 33.38 -24.72
N ASN A 41 -17.16 33.88 -24.12
CA ASN A 41 -16.13 34.67 -24.81
C ASN A 41 -15.38 33.88 -25.90
N ASN A 42 -15.40 32.54 -25.87
CA ASN A 42 -14.74 31.73 -26.89
C ASN A 42 -15.65 31.37 -28.08
N GLN A 43 -16.94 31.72 -28.03
CA GLN A 43 -17.87 31.50 -29.15
C GLN A 43 -17.74 32.55 -30.26
N ASN A 44 -17.28 33.77 -29.93
CA ASN A 44 -17.09 34.88 -30.88
C ASN A 44 -15.86 34.73 -31.79
N LYS A 45 -15.08 33.65 -31.68
CA LYS A 45 -13.95 33.36 -32.59
C LYS A 45 -14.33 32.52 -33.80
N ARG A 46 -15.62 32.26 -34.02
CA ARG A 46 -16.09 31.68 -35.28
C ARG A 46 -16.12 32.80 -36.32
N LYS A 47 -15.23 32.73 -37.30
CA LYS A 47 -15.14 33.70 -38.41
C LYS A 47 -16.48 33.81 -39.13
N GLU A 48 -17.11 34.97 -39.06
CA GLU A 48 -18.11 35.39 -40.04
C GLU A 48 -17.38 35.74 -41.35
N MET A 49 -17.82 35.14 -42.46
CA MET A 49 -17.30 35.42 -43.79
C MET A 49 -18.25 36.42 -44.45
N ASP A 50 -17.90 37.70 -44.44
CA ASP A 50 -18.66 38.72 -45.18
C ASP A 50 -18.24 38.69 -46.66
N ASN A 51 -19.24 38.53 -47.53
CA ASN A 51 -19.10 38.23 -48.94
C ASN A 51 -19.80 39.33 -49.75
N SER A 52 -19.15 40.48 -49.91
CA SER A 52 -19.66 41.55 -50.76
C SER A 52 -18.53 42.40 -51.34
N ASN A 53 -18.23 42.20 -52.64
CA ASN A 53 -17.89 43.25 -53.61
C ASN A 53 -17.46 42.61 -54.97
N PRO A 54 -18.20 42.81 -56.06
CA PRO A 54 -17.68 42.55 -57.41
C PRO A 54 -16.99 43.82 -57.95
N ILE A 55 -15.68 43.72 -58.20
CA ILE A 55 -14.94 44.71 -58.99
C ILE A 55 -15.10 44.32 -60.46
N VAL A 56 -15.71 45.20 -61.25
CA VAL A 56 -15.71 45.15 -62.72
C VAL A 56 -14.52 45.98 -63.19
N ASP A 57 -13.62 45.42 -64.00
CA ASP A 57 -12.55 46.17 -64.65
C ASP A 57 -12.40 45.71 -66.11
N GLU A 58 -12.69 46.62 -67.03
CA GLU A 58 -12.57 46.48 -68.47
C GLU A 58 -11.14 46.89 -68.88
N GLY A 59 -10.26 45.92 -69.17
CA GLY A 59 -8.87 46.17 -69.57
C GLY A 59 -8.41 45.24 -70.67
N LYS A 60 -7.93 45.81 -71.78
CA LYS A 60 -7.42 45.15 -72.99
C LYS A 60 -6.40 44.02 -72.69
N ASP A 61 -6.64 42.84 -73.28
CA ASP A 61 -5.88 41.61 -73.08
C ASP A 61 -4.52 41.67 -73.82
N ILE A 62 -3.46 42.06 -73.09
CA ILE A 62 -2.07 41.82 -73.51
C ILE A 62 -1.76 40.38 -73.10
N GLU A 63 -1.61 39.45 -74.05
CA GLU A 63 -1.26 38.05 -73.81
C GLU A 63 0.16 37.91 -73.25
N LEU A 64 0.33 38.22 -71.96
CA LEU A 64 1.41 37.70 -71.15
C LEU A 64 1.08 36.24 -70.77
N PRO A 65 2.08 35.34 -70.70
CA PRO A 65 1.84 33.97 -70.23
C PRO A 65 1.13 34.03 -68.88
N ARG A 66 -0.05 33.42 -68.81
CA ARG A 66 -0.92 33.51 -67.63
C ARG A 66 -0.14 33.06 -66.40
N PRO A 67 -0.14 33.84 -65.30
CA PRO A 67 0.59 33.47 -64.09
C PRO A 67 0.12 32.11 -63.59
N ILE A 68 1.05 31.34 -63.04
CA ILE A 68 0.79 29.98 -62.57
C ILE A 68 -0.41 29.97 -61.63
N GLY A 69 -1.44 29.20 -61.99
CA GLY A 69 -2.71 29.22 -61.28
C GLY A 69 -2.54 28.88 -59.80
N GLN A 70 -3.37 29.46 -58.93
CA GLN A 70 -3.25 29.37 -57.47
C GLN A 70 -3.14 27.92 -56.96
N LYS A 71 -3.84 26.96 -57.60
CA LYS A 71 -3.71 25.52 -57.31
C LYS A 71 -2.32 24.97 -57.63
N ALA A 72 -1.76 25.30 -58.78
CA ALA A 72 -0.43 24.86 -59.20
C ALA A 72 0.67 25.52 -58.38
N ALA A 73 0.54 26.82 -58.08
CA ALA A 73 1.45 27.54 -57.18
C ALA A 73 1.46 26.92 -55.76
N LYS A 74 0.27 26.62 -55.23
CA LYS A 74 0.13 26.00 -53.89
C LYS A 74 0.68 24.58 -53.86
N LYS A 75 0.53 23.81 -54.94
CA LYS A 75 1.09 22.45 -55.08
C LYS A 75 2.62 22.48 -55.17
N ALA A 76 3.19 23.34 -56.03
CA ALA A 76 4.63 23.53 -56.15
C ALA A 76 5.26 24.02 -54.82
N ALA A 77 4.59 24.94 -54.11
CA ALA A 77 5.02 25.37 -52.78
C ALA A 77 4.90 24.26 -51.72
N PHE A 78 3.92 23.35 -51.82
CA PHE A 78 3.79 22.20 -50.91
C PHE A 78 4.89 21.16 -51.14
N GLU A 79 5.20 20.89 -52.40
CA GLU A 79 6.25 19.97 -52.84
C GLU A 79 7.65 20.51 -52.51
N ALA A 80 7.92 21.78 -52.81
CA ALA A 80 9.18 22.45 -52.49
C ALA A 80 9.43 22.58 -50.97
N ASN A 81 8.37 22.67 -50.15
CA ASN A 81 8.52 22.79 -48.70
C ASN A 81 8.67 21.45 -47.95
N GLY A 82 8.62 20.30 -48.64
CA GLY A 82 8.89 18.99 -48.05
C GLY A 82 8.06 18.66 -46.80
N LYS A 83 6.82 19.17 -46.72
CA LYS A 83 5.99 19.12 -45.49
C LYS A 83 5.57 17.69 -45.12
N VAL A 84 5.50 16.77 -46.08
CA VAL A 84 5.16 15.35 -45.84
C VAL A 84 6.24 14.66 -45.02
N ALA A 85 7.52 14.89 -45.35
CA ALA A 85 8.66 14.37 -44.58
C ALA A 85 8.71 14.95 -43.16
N ARG A 86 8.48 16.27 -43.00
CA ARG A 86 8.47 16.91 -41.67
C ARG A 86 7.34 16.41 -40.77
N LYS A 87 6.14 16.15 -41.33
CA LYS A 87 5.01 15.61 -40.58
C LYS A 87 5.26 14.16 -40.13
N ALA A 88 5.80 13.32 -41.02
CA ALA A 88 6.17 11.94 -40.69
C ALA A 88 7.26 11.87 -39.60
N VAL A 89 8.29 12.72 -39.68
CA VAL A 89 9.35 12.81 -38.65
C VAL A 89 8.80 13.33 -37.32
N PHE A 90 7.89 14.31 -37.32
CA PHE A 90 7.27 14.83 -36.10
C PHE A 90 6.35 13.79 -35.44
N GLU A 91 5.56 13.06 -36.22
CA GLU A 91 4.72 11.97 -35.71
C GLU A 91 5.55 10.77 -35.22
N ALA A 92 6.64 10.42 -35.90
CA ALA A 92 7.57 9.37 -35.45
C ALA A 92 8.21 9.73 -34.11
N LYS A 93 8.77 10.96 -33.99
CA LYS A 93 9.30 11.47 -32.70
C LYS A 93 8.21 11.59 -31.63
N GLY A 94 6.97 11.90 -32.01
CA GLY A 94 5.82 11.94 -31.10
C GLY A 94 5.46 10.54 -30.59
N LYS A 95 5.52 9.51 -31.44
CA LYS A 95 5.29 8.11 -31.05
C LYS A 95 6.42 7.58 -30.18
N GLU A 96 7.68 7.83 -30.54
CA GLU A 96 8.86 7.45 -29.76
C GLU A 96 8.81 8.05 -28.35
N ARG A 97 8.56 9.36 -28.21
CA ARG A 97 8.39 9.99 -26.89
C ARG A 97 7.23 9.41 -26.07
N ARG A 98 6.11 9.04 -26.72
CA ARG A 98 5.00 8.38 -26.00
C ARG A 98 5.36 6.98 -25.52
N VAL A 99 6.14 6.23 -26.28
CA VAL A 99 6.62 4.91 -25.87
C VAL A 99 7.58 5.05 -24.68
N ASP A 100 8.49 6.02 -24.73
CA ASP A 100 9.41 6.31 -23.62
C ASP A 100 8.66 6.74 -22.34
N GLU A 101 7.59 7.53 -22.47
CA GLU A 101 6.74 7.92 -21.34
C GLU A 101 6.02 6.72 -20.74
N LEU A 102 5.45 5.82 -21.56
CA LEU A 102 4.79 4.60 -21.09
C LEU A 102 5.77 3.66 -20.37
N ASP A 103 6.98 3.49 -20.89
CA ASP A 103 8.04 2.70 -20.23
C ASP A 103 8.44 3.28 -18.87
N ARG A 104 8.51 4.62 -18.76
CA ARG A 104 8.73 5.29 -17.46
C ARG A 104 7.59 5.02 -16.48
N PHE A 105 6.33 5.09 -16.92
CA PHE A 105 5.19 4.79 -16.07
C PHE A 105 5.21 3.34 -15.60
N GLU A 106 5.49 2.39 -16.48
CA GLU A 106 5.61 0.98 -16.15
C GLU A 106 6.70 0.74 -15.10
N LYS A 107 7.88 1.36 -15.27
CA LYS A 107 8.97 1.28 -14.29
C LYS A 107 8.57 1.83 -12.92
N ILE A 108 7.90 2.98 -12.88
CA ILE A 108 7.43 3.60 -11.63
C ILE A 108 6.39 2.70 -10.96
N GLN A 109 5.42 2.18 -11.72
CA GLN A 109 4.37 1.30 -11.20
C GLN A 109 4.96 0.00 -10.64
N ASN A 110 5.86 -0.64 -11.38
CA ASN A 110 6.53 -1.87 -10.95
C ASN A 110 7.40 -1.63 -9.71
N GLY A 111 8.13 -0.51 -9.65
CA GLY A 111 8.90 -0.12 -8.47
C GLY A 111 8.01 0.13 -7.24
N CYS A 112 6.89 0.84 -7.42
CA CYS A 112 5.91 1.07 -6.37
C CYS A 112 5.31 -0.24 -5.85
N HIS A 113 4.92 -1.13 -6.76
CA HIS A 113 4.39 -2.44 -6.42
C HIS A 113 5.41 -3.30 -5.66
N ALA A 114 6.65 -3.37 -6.13
CA ALA A 114 7.72 -4.10 -5.46
C ALA A 114 8.00 -3.57 -4.04
N ASN A 115 8.02 -2.25 -3.87
CA ASN A 115 8.19 -1.64 -2.55
C ASN A 115 7.00 -1.96 -1.62
N ARG A 116 5.77 -1.90 -2.13
CA ARG A 116 4.57 -2.28 -1.37
C ARG A 116 4.64 -3.74 -0.92
N MET A 117 5.07 -4.65 -1.79
CA MET A 117 5.21 -6.07 -1.43
C MET A 117 6.24 -6.28 -0.32
N LYS A 118 7.43 -5.65 -0.42
CA LYS A 118 8.45 -5.71 0.63
C LYS A 118 7.95 -5.20 1.99
N VAL A 119 7.18 -4.12 2.00
CA VAL A 119 6.60 -3.57 3.24
C VAL A 119 5.60 -4.55 3.86
N ILE A 120 4.76 -5.20 3.06
CA ILE A 120 3.80 -6.21 3.54
C ILE A 120 4.55 -7.40 4.14
N GLU A 121 5.56 -7.92 3.45
CA GLU A 121 6.38 -9.04 3.93
C GLU A 121 7.08 -8.69 5.25
N MET A 122 7.67 -7.50 5.34
CA MET A 122 8.32 -7.03 6.56
C MET A 122 7.33 -6.87 7.72
N GLN A 123 6.14 -6.31 7.47
CA GLN A 123 5.09 -6.17 8.47
C GLN A 123 4.61 -7.53 8.98
N GLN A 124 4.43 -8.50 8.08
CA GLN A 124 4.05 -9.87 8.43
C GLN A 124 5.13 -10.55 9.26
N LYS A 125 6.41 -10.38 8.88
CA LYS A 125 7.55 -10.90 9.66
C LYS A 125 7.58 -10.31 11.07
N ILE A 126 7.50 -8.98 11.20
CA ILE A 126 7.48 -8.30 12.51
C ILE A 126 6.29 -8.76 13.35
N SER A 127 5.12 -8.95 12.75
CA SER A 127 3.94 -9.45 13.45
C SER A 127 4.16 -10.86 13.99
N ASN A 128 4.71 -11.75 13.16
CA ASN A 128 5.02 -13.12 13.57
C ASN A 128 6.09 -13.15 14.66
N ASP A 129 7.17 -12.39 14.51
CA ASP A 129 8.26 -12.29 15.48
C ASP A 129 7.73 -11.79 16.84
N LYS A 130 6.80 -10.83 16.85
CA LYS A 130 6.14 -10.37 18.09
C LYS A 130 5.30 -11.45 18.76
N ILE A 131 4.55 -12.23 17.98
CA ILE A 131 3.73 -13.32 18.51
C ILE A 131 4.64 -14.41 19.10
N GLU A 132 5.68 -14.81 18.38
CA GLU A 132 6.62 -15.83 18.85
C GLU A 132 7.41 -15.35 20.08
N ALA A 133 7.86 -14.10 20.11
CA ALA A 133 8.50 -13.52 21.30
C ALA A 133 7.56 -13.53 22.52
N SER A 134 6.28 -13.20 22.34
CA SER A 134 5.30 -13.25 23.42
C SER A 134 5.05 -14.69 23.92
N LYS A 135 5.00 -15.67 23.01
CA LYS A 135 4.87 -17.09 23.39
C LYS A 135 6.08 -17.57 24.18
N LEU A 136 7.29 -17.24 23.71
CA LEU A 136 8.54 -17.60 24.40
C LEU A 136 8.61 -16.98 25.79
N SER A 137 8.24 -15.70 25.94
CA SER A 137 8.20 -15.04 27.24
C SER A 137 7.21 -15.71 28.20
N LEU A 138 6.04 -16.10 27.71
CA LEU A 138 5.04 -16.81 28.52
C LEU A 138 5.51 -18.21 28.91
N GLN A 139 6.19 -18.92 28.01
CA GLN A 139 6.77 -20.22 28.32
C GLN A 139 7.86 -20.11 29.37
N ALA A 140 8.80 -19.18 29.22
CA ALA A 140 9.86 -18.94 30.20
C ALA A 140 9.29 -18.60 31.59
N ALA A 141 8.21 -17.82 31.67
CA ALA A 141 7.55 -17.51 32.94
C ALA A 141 6.86 -18.72 33.58
N LYS A 142 6.36 -19.68 32.78
CA LYS A 142 5.83 -20.96 33.30
C LYS A 142 6.96 -21.83 33.81
N ASP A 143 8.02 -21.99 33.03
CA ASP A 143 9.18 -22.82 33.37
C ASP A 143 9.86 -22.30 34.65
N GLU A 144 9.96 -20.97 34.82
CA GLU A 144 10.50 -20.37 36.05
C GLU A 144 9.63 -20.67 37.28
N LYS A 145 8.31 -20.65 37.14
CA LYS A 145 7.40 -21.02 38.24
C LYS A 145 7.52 -22.49 38.60
N GLU A 146 7.60 -23.37 37.60
CA GLU A 146 7.78 -24.80 37.79
C GLU A 146 9.14 -25.11 38.45
N ALA A 147 10.22 -24.47 37.98
CA ALA A 147 11.55 -24.60 38.57
C ALA A 147 11.57 -24.19 40.05
N LYS A 148 10.89 -23.10 40.41
CA LYS A 148 10.76 -22.66 41.82
C LYS A 148 9.97 -23.63 42.69
N LEU A 149 8.98 -24.33 42.13
CA LEU A 149 8.24 -25.37 42.86
C LEU A 149 9.13 -26.60 43.09
N LEU A 150 9.80 -27.08 42.04
CA LEU A 150 10.73 -28.21 42.12
C LEU A 150 11.90 -27.91 43.08
N GLU A 151 12.42 -26.68 43.10
CA GLU A 151 13.47 -26.30 44.05
C GLU A 151 12.98 -26.34 45.50
N LYS A 152 11.75 -25.89 45.77
CA LYS A 152 11.15 -25.97 47.12
C LYS A 152 10.90 -27.42 47.54
N GLU A 153 10.39 -28.24 46.64
CA GLU A 153 10.15 -29.66 46.88
C GLU A 153 11.47 -30.39 47.15
N SER A 154 12.50 -30.15 46.33
CA SER A 154 13.84 -30.70 46.53
C SER A 154 14.43 -30.31 47.89
N LYS A 155 14.29 -29.04 48.30
CA LYS A 155 14.73 -28.57 49.62
C LYS A 155 13.95 -29.21 50.78
N MET A 156 12.67 -29.49 50.60
CA MET A 156 11.86 -30.20 51.60
C MET A 156 12.33 -31.64 51.74
N LEU A 157 12.45 -32.36 50.61
CA LEU A 157 12.92 -33.74 50.59
C LEU A 157 14.35 -33.88 51.13
N GLU A 158 15.24 -32.93 50.85
CA GLU A 158 16.60 -32.92 51.41
C GLU A 158 16.58 -32.79 52.94
N LYS A 159 15.73 -31.91 53.49
CA LYS A 159 15.57 -31.76 54.94
C LYS A 159 15.01 -33.02 55.58
N GLU A 160 13.97 -33.60 54.97
CA GLU A 160 13.36 -34.85 55.44
C GLU A 160 14.37 -35.99 55.41
N SER A 161 15.16 -36.11 54.34
CA SER A 161 16.22 -37.11 54.19
C SER A 161 17.31 -36.97 55.25
N LYS A 162 17.84 -35.75 55.47
CA LYS A 162 18.86 -35.50 56.49
C LYS A 162 18.37 -35.83 57.89
N MET A 163 17.16 -35.42 58.23
CA MET A 163 16.62 -35.76 59.54
C MET A 163 16.40 -37.30 59.67
N LEU A 164 16.12 -38.02 58.57
CA LEU A 164 15.83 -39.47 58.59
C LEU A 164 17.14 -40.23 58.78
N GLU A 165 18.18 -39.76 58.13
CA GLU A 165 19.55 -40.20 58.32
C GLU A 165 19.98 -39.99 59.79
N THR A 166 19.75 -38.81 60.37
CA THR A 166 20.08 -38.56 61.79
C THR A 166 19.31 -39.49 62.73
N TYR A 167 18.01 -39.73 62.48
CA TYR A 167 17.21 -40.67 63.25
C TYR A 167 17.76 -42.11 63.12
N SER A 168 18.15 -42.54 61.92
CA SER A 168 18.76 -43.85 61.67
C SER A 168 20.11 -43.99 62.39
N CYS A 169 20.93 -42.94 62.41
CA CYS A 169 22.20 -42.92 63.15
C CYS A 169 21.98 -43.07 64.66
N LEU A 170 21.07 -42.29 65.24
CA LEU A 170 20.76 -42.36 66.67
C LEU A 170 20.20 -43.74 67.07
N LEU A 171 19.41 -44.37 66.21
CA LEU A 171 18.89 -45.73 66.45
C LEU A 171 19.99 -46.80 66.51
N LYS A 172 21.09 -46.62 65.78
CA LYS A 172 22.19 -47.60 65.71
C LYS A 172 23.26 -47.38 66.78
N GLN A 173 23.21 -46.25 67.49
CA GLN A 173 24.21 -45.88 68.47
C GLN A 173 24.07 -46.73 69.75
N ASP A 174 25.18 -47.31 70.20
CA ASP A 174 25.17 -48.08 71.44
C ASP A 174 25.03 -47.15 72.66
N MET A 175 24.05 -47.44 73.52
CA MET A 175 23.75 -46.69 74.74
C MET A 175 24.30 -47.35 76.01
N SER A 176 24.90 -48.55 75.90
CA SER A 176 25.32 -49.36 77.06
C SER A 176 26.35 -48.66 77.95
N ALA A 177 27.25 -47.88 77.35
CA ALA A 177 28.31 -47.14 78.03
C ALA A 177 27.95 -45.67 78.33
N MET A 178 26.75 -45.21 77.98
CA MET A 178 26.32 -43.83 78.22
C MET A 178 25.83 -43.65 79.67
N PRO A 179 26.20 -42.55 80.36
CA PRO A 179 25.62 -42.20 81.66
C PRO A 179 24.12 -41.87 81.53
N ASP A 180 23.36 -42.06 82.61
CA ASP A 180 21.89 -42.03 82.56
C ASP A 180 21.30 -40.69 82.08
N GLU A 181 21.93 -39.57 82.40
CA GLU A 181 21.53 -38.24 81.93
C GLU A 181 21.61 -38.12 80.40
N ILE A 182 22.73 -38.54 79.81
CA ILE A 182 22.95 -38.54 78.36
C ILE A 182 22.03 -39.55 77.66
N ARG A 183 21.77 -40.70 78.30
CA ARG A 183 20.82 -41.70 77.78
C ARG A 183 19.39 -41.15 77.73
N ALA A 184 18.99 -40.38 78.73
CA ALA A 184 17.69 -39.72 78.76
C ALA A 184 17.55 -38.69 77.62
N GLU A 185 18.59 -37.88 77.37
CA GLU A 185 18.64 -36.94 76.23
C GLU A 185 18.55 -37.67 74.89
N HIS A 186 19.30 -38.77 74.72
CA HIS A 186 19.27 -39.58 73.49
C HIS A 186 17.87 -40.13 73.20
N ILE A 187 17.20 -40.69 74.21
CA ILE A 187 15.82 -41.17 74.10
C ILE A 187 14.85 -40.01 73.80
N ALA A 188 15.05 -38.84 74.42
CA ALA A 188 14.23 -37.67 74.16
C ALA A 188 14.38 -37.17 72.71
N ALA A 189 15.59 -37.15 72.17
CA ALA A 189 15.86 -36.82 70.77
C ALA A 189 15.18 -37.80 69.80
N LEU A 190 15.28 -39.11 70.05
CA LEU A 190 14.60 -40.14 69.25
C LEU A 190 13.07 -39.98 69.28
N LYS A 191 12.48 -39.72 70.45
CA LYS A 191 11.03 -39.47 70.59
C LYS A 191 10.61 -38.20 69.85
N SER A 192 11.40 -37.14 69.93
CA SER A 192 11.15 -35.87 69.25
C SER A 192 11.15 -36.05 67.72
N LEU A 193 12.21 -36.67 67.18
CA LEU A 193 12.30 -36.96 65.75
C LEU A 193 11.17 -37.88 65.29
N ARG A 194 10.86 -38.95 66.03
CA ARG A 194 9.76 -39.86 65.69
C ARG A 194 8.42 -39.14 65.56
N LYS A 195 8.12 -38.21 66.47
CA LYS A 195 6.90 -37.39 66.43
C LYS A 195 6.86 -36.42 65.24
N ASN A 196 8.02 -35.97 64.77
CA ASN A 196 8.10 -35.14 63.56
C ASN A 196 7.95 -35.95 62.27
N TYR A 197 8.15 -37.27 62.32
CA TYR A 197 8.09 -38.18 61.17
C TYR A 197 6.78 -38.92 60.97
N PHE A 198 6.14 -39.32 62.07
CA PHE A 198 4.98 -40.21 62.11
C PHE A 198 3.90 -39.61 63.00
#